data_AF-A0A2E8KWN2-F1
#
_entry.id   AF-A0A2E8KWN2-F1
#
_cell.length_a   1.000
_cell.length_b   1.000
_cell.length_c   1.000
_cell.angle_alpha   90.00
_cell.angle_beta   90.00
_cell.angle_gamma   90.00
#
_symmetry.space_group_name_H-M   'P 1'
#
loop_
_entity.id
_entity.type
_entity.pdbx_description
1 polymer ?
#
loop_
_entity_poly.entity_id
_entity_poly.type
_entity_poly.pdbx_seq_one_letter_code
_entity_poly.pdbx_strand_id
1 'polypeptide(L)' 'MAKKGLLSRFRSDSSDSLSEEENLKKELMELKMQLASGQLSQTHKIKETRRAIAQLKSVVREEKS' A
#
# COMPACT_ATOMS: atom_id res chain seq x y z
N MET A 1 14.70 12.42 -1.41
CA MET A 1 14.90 11.18 -2.19
C MET A 1 14.43 9.93 -1.41
N ALA A 2 13.15 9.82 -1.03
CA ALA A 2 12.67 8.73 -0.14
C ALA A 2 11.83 7.64 -0.83
N LYS A 3 11.39 7.83 -2.09
CA LYS A 3 10.47 6.89 -2.76
C LYS A 3 11.13 5.67 -3.40
N LYS A 4 12.47 5.65 -3.51
CA LYS A 4 13.21 4.56 -4.17
C LYS A 4 13.23 3.27 -3.32
N GLY A 5 13.11 3.39 -1.99
CA GLY A 5 13.14 2.24 -1.07
C GLY A 5 11.89 1.36 -1.12
N LEU A 6 10.69 1.93 -1.22
CA LEU A 6 9.45 1.14 -1.28
C LEU A 6 9.36 0.29 -2.56
N LEU A 7 9.74 0.87 -3.69
CA LEU A 7 9.78 0.17 -4.99
C LEU A 7 10.88 -0.89 -5.08
N SER A 8 11.99 -0.75 -4.35
CA SER A 8 12.99 -1.81 -4.29
C SER A 8 12.52 -2.96 -3.40
N ARG A 9 11.88 -2.66 -2.26
CA ARG A 9 11.29 -3.67 -1.38
C ARG A 9 10.26 -4.54 -2.10
N PHE A 10 9.31 -3.92 -2.81
CA PHE A 10 8.28 -4.68 -3.53
C PHE A 10 8.82 -5.56 -4.66
N ARG A 11 10.01 -5.26 -5.22
CA ARG A 11 10.67 -6.11 -6.22
C ARG A 11 11.50 -7.23 -5.61
N SER A 12 11.90 -7.11 -4.35
CA SER A 12 12.62 -8.16 -3.62
C SER A 12 11.68 -9.24 -3.08
N ASP A 13 10.44 -8.85 -2.71
CA ASP A 13 9.48 -9.71 -1.99
C ASP A 13 8.39 -10.31 -2.92
N SER A 14 8.71 -10.51 -4.22
CA SER A 14 7.76 -10.86 -5.28
C SER A 14 6.90 -12.11 -5.02
N SER A 15 7.42 -13.08 -4.26
CA SER A 15 6.68 -14.30 -3.89
C SER A 15 5.54 -14.08 -2.90
N ASP A 16 5.57 -12.98 -2.13
CA ASP A 16 4.59 -12.67 -1.06
C ASP A 16 3.69 -11.47 -1.41
N SER A 17 3.68 -11.05 -2.69
CA SER A 17 2.96 -9.83 -3.10
C SER A 17 1.45 -9.88 -2.83
N LEU A 18 0.84 -11.07 -2.81
CA LEU A 18 -0.60 -11.24 -2.56
C LEU A 18 -0.96 -11.00 -1.09
N SER A 19 -0.14 -11.51 -0.15
CA SER A 19 -0.37 -11.34 1.28
C SER A 19 -0.21 -9.87 1.68
N GLU A 20 0.77 -9.18 1.08
CA GLU A 20 1.01 -7.77 1.33
C GLU A 20 -0.10 -6.85 0.75
N GLU A 21 -0.69 -7.21 -0.40
CA GLU A 21 -1.85 -6.46 -0.93
C GLU A 21 -3.04 -6.51 0.04
N GLU A 22 -3.30 -7.68 0.63
CA GLU A 22 -4.37 -7.86 1.60
C GLU A 22 -4.13 -7.08 2.88
N ASN A 23 -2.89 -7.05 3.37
CA ASN A 23 -2.50 -6.28 4.55
C ASN A 23 -2.74 -4.77 4.32
N LEU A 24 -2.28 -4.24 3.17
CA LEU A 24 -2.50 -2.83 2.83
C LEU A 24 -3.98 -2.47 2.64
N LYS A 25 -4.80 -3.41 2.14
CA LYS A 25 -6.25 -3.23 2.02
C LYS A 25 -6.93 -3.19 3.40
N LYS A 26 -6.52 -4.05 4.34
CA LYS A 26 -7.01 -4.03 5.72
C LYS A 26 -6.65 -2.72 6.40
N GLU A 27 -5.40 -2.27 6.29
CA GLU A 27 -4.96 -0.97 6.82
C GLU A 27 -5.77 0.19 6.22
N LEU A 28 -6.01 0.17 4.90
CA LEU A 28 -6.86 1.18 4.25
C LEU A 28 -8.31 1.15 4.77
N MET A 29 -8.85 -0.02 5.09
CA MET A 29 -10.19 -0.16 5.66
C MET A 29 -10.26 0.42 7.07
N GLU A 30 -9.29 0.10 7.92
CA GLU A 30 -9.13 0.67 9.27
C GLU A 30 -9.07 2.20 9.22
N LEU A 31 -8.24 2.76 8.34
CA LEU A 31 -8.09 4.21 8.17
C LEU A 31 -9.40 4.87 7.69
N LYS A 32 -10.17 4.19 6.83
CA LYS A 32 -11.49 4.69 6.40
C LYS A 32 -12.50 4.66 7.53
N MET A 33 -12.48 3.63 8.38
CA MET A 33 -13.34 3.55 9.56
C MET A 33 -13.00 4.66 10.56
N GLN A 34 -11.73 4.90 10.82
CA GLN A 34 -11.26 6.00 11.67
C GLN A 34 -11.59 7.39 11.09
N LEU A 35 -11.56 7.53 9.76
CA LEU A 35 -11.98 8.75 9.09
C LEU A 35 -13.49 8.97 9.27
N ALA A 36 -14.29 7.91 9.09
CA ALA A 36 -15.74 7.96 9.27
C ALA A 36 -16.16 8.25 10.72
N SER A 37 -15.39 7.77 11.70
CA SER A 37 -15.60 8.10 13.12
C SER A 37 -15.14 9.52 13.50
N GLY A 38 -14.48 10.25 12.58
CA GLY A 38 -13.96 11.60 12.83
C GLY A 38 -12.72 11.63 13.73
N GLN A 39 -12.13 10.48 14.06
CA GLN A 39 -10.98 10.36 14.97
C GLN A 39 -9.64 10.34 14.26
N LEU A 40 -9.62 10.30 12.91
CA LEU A 40 -8.38 10.22 12.16
C LEU A 40 -7.67 11.58 12.07
N SER A 41 -6.59 11.74 12.85
CA SER A 41 -5.71 12.92 12.81
C SER A 41 -4.79 12.96 11.58
N GLN A 42 -4.43 11.80 11.01
CA GLN A 42 -3.45 11.68 9.93
C GLN A 42 -4.08 11.26 8.59
N THR A 43 -4.87 12.15 8.00
CA THR A 43 -5.60 11.91 6.73
C THR A 43 -4.67 11.62 5.53
N HIS A 44 -3.42 12.12 5.57
CA HIS A 44 -2.43 11.87 4.52
C HIS A 44 -2.06 10.39 4.39
N LYS A 45 -2.16 9.59 5.46
CA LYS A 45 -1.89 8.15 5.45
C LYS A 45 -2.76 7.40 4.45
N ILE A 46 -4.04 7.77 4.33
CA ILE A 46 -4.95 7.18 3.33
C ILE A 46 -4.39 7.31 1.91
N LYS A 47 -3.80 8.48 1.58
CA LYS A 47 -3.20 8.72 0.27
C LYS A 47 -1.92 7.92 0.08
N GLU A 48 -1.12 7.74 1.12
CA GLU A 48 0.10 6.94 1.11
C GLU A 48 -0.20 5.45 0.95
N THR A 49 -1.13 4.89 1.73
CA THR A 49 -1.56 3.49 1.63
C THR A 49 -2.14 3.20 0.24
N ARG A 50 -2.97 4.10 -0.32
CA ARG A 50 -3.46 3.97 -1.70
C ARG A 50 -2.33 3.95 -2.73
N ARG A 51 -1.30 4.77 -2.53
CA ARG A 51 -0.14 4.82 -3.43
C ARG A 51 0.71 3.54 -3.32
N ALA A 52 0.87 3.01 -2.12
CA ALA A 52 1.58 1.76 -1.89
C ALA A 52 0.88 0.59 -2.60
N ILE A 53 -0.46 0.48 -2.49
CA ILE A 53 -1.25 -0.53 -3.21
C ILE A 53 -1.07 -0.39 -4.73
N ALA A 54 -1.12 0.83 -5.25
CA ALA A 54 -0.93 1.07 -6.69
C ALA A 54 0.48 0.66 -7.17
N GLN A 55 1.51 0.95 -6.38
CA GLN A 55 2.90 0.57 -6.70
C GLN A 55 3.09 -0.94 -6.67
N LEU A 56 2.56 -1.62 -5.66
CA LEU A 56 2.58 -3.09 -5.57
C LEU A 56 1.93 -3.72 -6.81
N LYS A 57 0.73 -3.24 -7.19
CA LYS A 57 0.03 -3.72 -8.40
C LYS A 57 0.81 -3.47 -9.69
N SER A 58 1.51 -2.34 -9.79
CA SER A 58 2.38 -2.06 -10.93
C SER A 58 3.52 -3.06 -11.03
N VAL A 59 4.21 -3.37 -9.93
CA VAL A 59 5.30 -4.36 -9.90
C VAL A 59 4.79 -5.75 -10.29
N VAL A 60 3.69 -6.22 -9.70
CA VAL A 60 3.09 -7.52 -10.05
C VAL A 60 2.71 -7.60 -11.53
N ARG A 61 2.24 -6.49 -12.12
CA ARG A 61 1.93 -6.41 -13.54
C ARG A 61 3.19 -6.46 -14.41
N GLU A 62 4.27 -5.81 -13.99
CA GLU A 62 5.57 -5.85 -14.66
C GLU A 62 6.18 -7.27 -14.62
N GLU A 63 6.03 -8.01 -13.52
CA GLU A 63 6.53 -9.39 -13.39
C GLU A 63 5.74 -10.43 -14.19
N LYS A 64 4.44 -10.19 -14.43
CA LYS A 64 3.59 -11.06 -15.25
C LYS A 64 3.71 -10.81 -16.76
N SER A 65 4.29 -9.69 -17.17
CA SER A 65 4.46 -9.30 -18.58
C SER A 65 5.73 -9.85 -19.19
#